data_AF-A0A0P0W8V4-F1
#
_entry.id   AF-A0A0P0W8V4-F1
#
_cell.length_a   1.000
_cell.length_b   1.000
_cell.length_c   1.000
_cell.angle_alpha   90.00
_cell.angle_beta   90.00
_cell.angle_gamma   90.00
#
_symmetry.space_group_name_H-M   'P 1'
#
loop_
_entity.id
_entity.type
_entity.pdbx_description
1 polymer ?
#
loop_
_entity_poly.entity_id
_entity_poly.type
_entity_poly.pdbx_seq_one_letter_code
_entity_poly.pdbx_strand_id
1 'polypeptide(L)'
;VDGKGWLHTGDVGYIDGDGDVFIVDRIKELIKYKGFQVAPAELEAVLLSHPSVEDAAVFGVPDEEAGEVPVACVVRRHGAEEGEEEIVAYVAERVASYKRVRVLHIVDAIPKSVSGKILRRQLRDEFIKRMKPSA
;
A
#
# COMPACT_ATOMS: atom_id res chain seq x y z
N VAL A 1 -14.67 3.34 -22.96
CA VAL A 1 -14.42 2.45 -24.12
C VAL A 1 -13.73 3.31 -25.17
N ASP A 2 -12.59 2.86 -25.70
CA ASP A 2 -11.84 3.63 -26.70
C ASP A 2 -12.45 3.48 -28.11
N GLY A 3 -11.86 4.18 -29.09
CA GLY A 3 -12.29 4.14 -30.49
C GLY A 3 -12.16 2.78 -31.18
N LYS A 4 -11.55 1.78 -30.51
CA LYS A 4 -11.41 0.41 -30.99
C LYS A 4 -12.32 -0.58 -30.24
N GLY A 5 -13.18 -0.10 -29.35
CA GLY A 5 -14.11 -0.93 -28.58
C GLY A 5 -13.54 -1.53 -27.29
N TRP A 6 -12.33 -1.14 -26.87
CA TRP A 6 -11.72 -1.67 -25.64
C TRP A 6 -12.15 -0.87 -24.41
N LEU A 7 -12.55 -1.57 -23.35
CA LEU A 7 -12.75 -0.99 -22.03
C LEU A 7 -11.41 -0.98 -21.27
N HIS A 8 -10.91 0.22 -20.97
CA HIS A 8 -9.76 0.40 -20.09
C HIS A 8 -10.22 0.37 -18.64
N THR A 9 -9.98 -0.76 -17.95
CA THR A 9 -10.43 -0.95 -16.55
C THR A 9 -9.70 -0.03 -15.57
N GLY A 10 -8.48 0.37 -15.92
CA GLY A 10 -7.57 1.10 -15.04
C GLY A 10 -6.81 0.19 -14.07
N ASP A 11 -6.94 -1.13 -14.21
CA ASP A 11 -6.19 -2.12 -13.45
C ASP A 11 -4.94 -2.56 -14.24
N VAL A 12 -3.87 -2.86 -13.51
CA VAL A 12 -2.64 -3.48 -14.01
C VAL A 12 -2.70 -4.95 -13.72
N GLY A 13 -2.30 -5.77 -14.69
CA GLY A 13 -2.27 -7.21 -14.54
C GLY A 13 -1.36 -7.85 -15.57
N TYR A 14 -1.19 -9.16 -15.44
CA TYR A 14 -0.47 -9.97 -16.41
C TYR A 14 -1.19 -11.31 -16.59
N ILE A 15 -0.85 -11.99 -17.69
CA ILE A 15 -1.27 -13.36 -17.96
C ILE A 15 -0.01 -14.22 -17.85
N ASP A 16 -0.08 -15.31 -17.09
CA ASP A 16 1.06 -16.21 -16.94
C ASP A 16 1.20 -17.20 -18.11
N GLY A 17 2.11 -18.17 -17.98
CA GLY A 17 2.35 -19.18 -19.01
C GLY A 17 1.21 -20.17 -19.20
N ASP A 18 0.35 -20.33 -18.19
CA ASP A 18 -0.79 -21.25 -18.19
C ASP A 18 -2.08 -20.58 -18.68
N GLY A 19 -2.05 -19.26 -18.88
CA GLY A 19 -3.18 -18.47 -19.37
C GLY A 19 -4.02 -17.86 -18.25
N ASP A 20 -3.57 -17.97 -16.99
CA ASP A 20 -4.27 -17.41 -15.84
C ASP A 20 -4.05 -15.89 -15.76
N VAL A 21 -5.12 -15.16 -15.43
CA VAL A 21 -5.12 -13.69 -15.38
C VAL A 21 -4.93 -13.23 -13.93
N PHE A 22 -3.87 -12.46 -13.70
CA PHE A 22 -3.54 -11.87 -12.41
C PHE A 22 -3.76 -10.37 -12.43
N ILE A 23 -4.66 -9.88 -11.58
CA ILE A 23 -4.87 -8.45 -11.36
C ILE A 23 -4.00 -8.02 -10.18
N VAL A 24 -3.07 -7.09 -10.43
CA VAL A 24 -2.04 -6.67 -9.47
C VAL A 24 -2.55 -5.49 -8.64
N ASP A 25 -2.88 -4.38 -9.29
CA ASP A 25 -3.37 -3.17 -8.60
C ASP A 25 -3.98 -2.20 -9.62
N ARG A 26 -4.41 -1.02 -9.16
CA ARG A 26 -4.89 0.07 -10.01
C ARG A 26 -3.77 0.99 -10.43
N ILE A 27 -3.74 1.38 -11.70
CA ILE A 27 -2.74 2.30 -12.28
C ILE A 27 -2.63 3.58 -11.44
N LYS A 28 -3.76 4.11 -10.97
CA LYS A 28 -3.81 5.34 -10.18
C LYS A 28 -3.34 5.18 -8.72
N GLU A 29 -3.19 3.95 -8.24
CA GLU A 29 -2.84 3.61 -6.86
C GLU A 29 -1.36 3.18 -6.73
N LEU A 30 -0.68 2.95 -7.85
CA LEU A 30 0.76 2.67 -7.87
C LEU A 30 1.57 3.84 -7.31
N ILE A 31 2.47 3.51 -6.40
CA ILE A 31 3.38 4.45 -5.73
C ILE A 31 4.60 4.66 -6.62
N LYS A 32 4.92 5.92 -6.92
CA LYS A 32 6.01 6.32 -7.80
C LYS A 32 7.27 6.64 -7.00
N TYR A 33 8.02 5.61 -6.63
CA TYR A 33 9.25 5.75 -5.84
C TYR A 33 10.50 5.66 -6.72
N LYS A 34 11.25 6.77 -6.86
CA LYS A 34 12.52 6.84 -7.63
C LYS A 34 12.44 6.24 -9.04
N GLY A 35 11.32 6.45 -9.72
CA GLY A 35 11.05 5.92 -11.07
C GLY A 35 10.51 4.49 -11.10
N PHE A 36 10.44 3.79 -9.98
CA PHE A 36 9.77 2.50 -9.85
C PHE A 36 8.28 2.67 -9.54
N GLN A 37 7.48 1.72 -10.01
CA GLN A 37 6.07 1.60 -9.66
C GLN A 37 5.93 0.49 -8.63
N VAL A 38 5.54 0.87 -7.41
CA VAL A 38 5.33 -0.06 -6.31
C VAL A 38 3.82 -0.24 -6.12
N ALA A 39 3.36 -1.49 -6.17
CA ALA A 39 1.96 -1.83 -5.95
C ALA A 39 1.66 -1.88 -4.45
N PRO A 40 0.76 -1.05 -3.92
CA PRO A 40 0.28 -1.17 -2.54
C PRO A 40 -0.16 -2.59 -2.17
N ALA A 41 -0.92 -3.25 -3.04
CA ALA A 41 -1.49 -4.57 -2.75
C ALA A 41 -0.40 -5.63 -2.45
N GLU A 42 0.77 -5.53 -3.09
CA GLU A 42 1.90 -6.43 -2.82
C GLU A 42 2.44 -6.25 -1.40
N LEU A 43 2.61 -5.00 -0.96
CA LEU A 43 3.09 -4.70 0.39
C LEU A 43 2.03 -5.00 1.45
N GLU A 44 0.76 -4.73 1.16
CA GLU A 44 -0.38 -5.10 2.00
C GLU A 44 -0.41 -6.63 2.21
N ALA A 45 -0.19 -7.43 1.16
CA ALA A 45 -0.13 -8.88 1.28
C ALA A 45 1.02 -9.37 2.18
N VAL A 46 2.21 -8.76 2.05
CA VAL A 46 3.36 -9.08 2.93
C VAL A 46 3.05 -8.70 4.38
N LEU A 47 2.49 -7.51 4.61
CA LEU A 47 2.08 -7.06 5.95
C LEU A 47 1.05 -8.01 6.57
N LEU A 48 0.02 -8.41 5.82
CA LEU A 48 -1.03 -9.31 6.30
C LEU A 48 -0.54 -10.74 6.58
N SER A 49 0.61 -11.13 6.03
CA SER A 49 1.27 -12.40 6.35
C SER A 49 2.02 -12.38 7.69
N HIS A 50 2.21 -11.20 8.28
CA HIS A 50 2.83 -11.05 9.58
C HIS A 50 1.88 -11.50 10.71
N PRO A 51 2.30 -12.37 11.65
CA PRO A 51 1.43 -12.87 12.73
C PRO A 51 0.76 -11.79 13.58
N SER A 52 1.41 -10.66 13.80
CA SER A 52 0.92 -9.54 14.61
C SER A 52 -0.01 -8.58 13.87
N VAL A 53 -0.16 -8.70 12.55
CA VAL A 53 -0.96 -7.77 11.73
C VAL A 53 -2.33 -8.37 11.45
N GLU A 54 -3.37 -7.60 11.75
CA GLU A 54 -4.77 -7.93 11.49
C GLU A 54 -5.27 -7.35 10.18
N ASP A 55 -4.92 -6.09 9.92
CA ASP A 55 -5.33 -5.33 8.73
C ASP A 55 -4.20 -4.39 8.32
N ALA A 56 -4.12 -4.08 7.03
CA ALA A 56 -3.07 -3.22 6.51
C ALA A 56 -3.56 -2.40 5.30
N ALA A 57 -3.02 -1.19 5.19
CA ALA A 57 -3.19 -0.34 4.02
C ALA A 57 -1.86 0.33 3.69
N VAL A 58 -1.51 0.36 2.41
CA VAL A 58 -0.29 1.01 1.94
C VAL A 58 -0.64 2.10 0.93
N PHE A 59 0.07 3.23 1.00
CA PHE A 59 -0.14 4.36 0.09
C PHE A 59 1.14 5.16 -0.10
N GLY A 60 1.21 5.86 -1.23
CA GLY A 60 2.29 6.79 -1.53
C GLY A 60 2.08 8.13 -0.85
N VAL A 61 3.13 8.67 -0.25
CA VAL A 61 3.16 10.03 0.29
C VAL A 61 4.20 10.85 -0.47
N PRO A 62 3.88 12.11 -0.86
CA PRO A 62 4.83 12.95 -1.60
C PRO A 62 6.16 13.12 -0.87
N ASP A 63 7.25 13.02 -1.62
CA ASP A 63 8.62 13.19 -1.16
C ASP A 63 9.42 13.98 -2.22
N GLU A 64 10.21 14.95 -1.79
CA GLU A 64 10.91 15.87 -2.70
C GLU A 64 11.98 15.17 -3.56
N GLU A 65 12.64 14.14 -3.04
CA GLU A 65 13.72 13.44 -3.74
C GLU A 65 13.25 12.17 -4.45
N ALA A 66 12.33 11.44 -3.83
CA ALA A 66 11.86 10.14 -4.30
C ALA A 66 10.60 10.21 -5.16
N GLY A 67 9.93 11.37 -5.22
CA GLY A 67 8.60 11.54 -5.80
C GLY A 67 7.52 11.12 -4.81
N GLU A 68 7.43 9.83 -4.52
CA GLU A 68 6.58 9.30 -3.45
C GLU A 68 7.32 8.24 -2.64
N VAL A 69 7.06 8.15 -1.33
CA VAL A 69 7.53 7.08 -0.45
C VAL A 69 6.39 6.14 -0.03
N PRO A 70 6.60 4.82 0.03
CA PRO A 70 5.60 3.90 0.55
C PRO A 70 5.43 4.05 2.06
N VAL A 71 4.20 4.36 2.49
CA VAL A 71 3.78 4.46 3.89
C VAL A 71 2.72 3.41 4.16
N ALA A 72 2.82 2.73 5.30
CA ALA A 72 1.86 1.73 5.75
C ALA A 72 1.08 2.20 6.98
N CYS A 73 -0.20 1.89 7.03
CA CYS A 73 -0.98 1.86 8.27
C CYS A 73 -1.32 0.40 8.57
N VAL A 74 -1.17 -0.02 9.82
CA VAL A 74 -1.45 -1.39 10.26
C VAL A 74 -2.37 -1.39 11.48
N VAL A 75 -3.28 -2.35 11.51
CA VAL A 75 -4.04 -2.71 12.72
C VAL A 75 -3.35 -3.93 13.31
N ARG A 76 -2.96 -3.84 14.57
CA ARG A 76 -2.37 -4.97 15.30
C ARG A 76 -3.45 -5.92 15.75
N ARG A 77 -3.16 -7.23 15.68
CA ARG A 77 -3.99 -8.24 16.33
C ARG A 77 -4.02 -8.02 17.83
N HIS A 78 -5.17 -8.33 18.43
CA HIS A 78 -5.33 -8.28 19.88
C HIS A 78 -4.25 -9.10 20.61
N GLY A 79 -3.52 -8.45 21.52
CA GLY A 79 -2.47 -9.06 22.33
C GLY A 79 -1.10 -9.19 21.65
N ALA A 80 -0.94 -8.80 20.39
CA ALA A 80 0.38 -8.65 19.79
C ALA A 80 1.09 -7.45 20.41
N GLU A 81 2.40 -7.53 20.67
CA GLU A 81 3.21 -6.45 21.28
C GLU A 81 4.17 -5.76 20.30
N GLU A 82 4.32 -6.32 19.12
CA GLU A 82 5.32 -5.94 18.11
C GLU A 82 5.18 -4.47 17.66
N GLY A 83 6.32 -3.77 17.63
CA GLY A 83 6.40 -2.37 17.29
C GLY A 83 6.46 -2.11 15.80
N GLU A 84 6.52 -0.82 15.45
CA GLU A 84 6.54 -0.38 14.05
C GLU A 84 7.84 -0.81 13.34
N GLU A 85 8.97 -0.74 14.05
CA GLU A 85 10.29 -1.07 13.52
C GLU A 85 10.42 -2.56 13.17
N GLU A 86 9.92 -3.44 14.04
CA GLU A 86 9.94 -4.88 13.81
C GLU A 86 9.10 -5.27 12.59
N ILE A 87 7.91 -4.69 12.44
CA ILE A 87 7.04 -4.95 11.28
C ILE A 87 7.68 -4.40 9.99
N VAL A 88 8.31 -3.22 10.04
CA VAL A 88 9.04 -2.67 8.88
C VAL A 88 10.22 -3.57 8.49
N ALA A 89 10.97 -4.08 9.47
CA ALA A 89 12.06 -5.02 9.23
C ALA A 89 11.56 -6.32 8.57
N TYR A 90 10.45 -6.89 9.07
CA TYR A 90 9.82 -8.07 8.49
C TYR A 90 9.49 -7.91 7.00
N VAL A 91 8.90 -6.76 6.63
CA VAL A 91 8.61 -6.45 5.22
C VAL A 91 9.91 -6.30 4.43
N ALA A 92 10.91 -5.62 5.00
CA ALA A 92 12.16 -5.30 4.32
C ALA A 92 13.01 -6.52 3.92
N GLU A 93 12.85 -7.64 4.61
CA GLU A 93 13.47 -8.94 4.29
C GLU A 93 12.80 -9.67 3.13
N ARG A 94 11.53 -9.34 2.82
CA ARG A 94 10.69 -10.08 1.85
C ARG A 94 10.52 -9.36 0.53
N VAL A 95 10.91 -8.09 0.46
CA VAL A 95 10.72 -7.26 -0.75
C VAL A 95 12.02 -6.60 -1.19
N ALA A 96 12.10 -6.29 -2.48
CA ALA A 96 13.21 -5.53 -3.04
C ALA A 96 13.34 -4.15 -2.35
N SER A 97 14.56 -3.63 -2.27
CA SER A 97 14.89 -2.39 -1.54
C SER A 97 14.01 -1.18 -1.92
N TYR A 98 13.63 -1.07 -3.19
CA TYR A 98 12.79 0.02 -3.70
C TYR A 98 11.30 -0.13 -3.35
N LYS A 99 10.84 -1.33 -2.96
CA LYS A 99 9.45 -1.57 -2.53
C LYS A 99 9.26 -1.41 -1.03
N ARG A 100 10.34 -1.41 -0.25
CA ARG A 100 10.27 -1.38 1.21
C ARG A 100 9.38 -0.24 1.73
N VAL A 101 8.59 -0.51 2.77
CA VAL A 101 7.88 0.51 3.54
C VAL A 101 8.91 1.45 4.18
N ARG A 102 8.68 2.77 4.10
CA ARG A 102 9.56 3.81 4.66
C ARG A 102 9.08 4.32 6.01
N VAL A 103 7.75 4.37 6.17
CA VAL A 103 7.09 4.79 7.40
C VAL A 103 5.93 3.84 7.64
N LEU A 104 5.74 3.41 8.88
CA LEU A 104 4.63 2.57 9.29
C LEU A 104 3.97 3.20 10.50
N HIS A 105 2.65 3.18 10.54
CA HIS A 105 1.87 3.59 11.70
C HIS A 105 0.89 2.54 12.16
N ILE A 106 0.91 2.26 13.45
CA ILE A 106 -0.15 1.47 14.08
C ILE A 106 -1.38 2.36 14.25
N VAL A 107 -2.53 1.88 13.79
CA VAL A 107 -3.83 2.56 13.87
C VAL A 107 -4.89 1.62 14.41
N ASP A 108 -5.96 2.19 14.96
CA ASP A 108 -7.06 1.39 15.52
C ASP A 108 -7.90 0.68 14.44
N ALA A 109 -7.99 1.28 13.26
CA ALA A 109 -8.76 0.72 12.14
C ALA A 109 -8.29 1.24 10.78
N ILE A 110 -8.45 0.41 9.74
CA ILE A 110 -8.32 0.83 8.34
C ILE A 110 -9.72 1.23 7.82
N PRO A 111 -9.94 2.49 7.40
CA PRO A 111 -11.23 2.93 6.88
C PRO A 111 -11.51 2.22 5.56
N LYS A 112 -12.69 1.59 5.49
CA LYS A 112 -13.16 0.84 4.33
C LYS A 112 -14.55 1.33 3.92
N SER A 113 -14.87 1.27 2.64
CA SER A 113 -16.23 1.48 2.14
C SER A 113 -17.16 0.36 2.62
N VAL A 114 -18.48 0.54 2.44
CA VAL A 114 -19.48 -0.52 2.68
C VAL A 114 -19.21 -1.82 1.89
N SER A 115 -18.46 -1.74 0.80
CA SER A 115 -18.05 -2.89 -0.02
C SER A 115 -16.68 -3.44 0.37
N GLY A 116 -16.10 -3.02 1.50
CA GLY A 116 -14.79 -3.45 1.99
C GLY A 116 -13.58 -2.82 1.31
N LYS A 117 -13.77 -1.83 0.42
CA LYS A 117 -12.64 -1.19 -0.28
C LYS A 117 -11.92 -0.22 0.63
N ILE A 118 -10.60 -0.35 0.75
CA ILE A 118 -9.77 0.58 1.53
C ILE A 118 -9.96 2.01 0.98
N LEU A 119 -10.26 2.95 1.87
CA LEU A 119 -10.38 4.37 1.55
C LEU A 119 -8.99 5.03 1.57
N ARG A 120 -8.07 4.55 0.71
CA ARG A 120 -6.64 4.94 0.72
C ARG A 120 -6.41 6.45 0.66
N ARG A 121 -7.22 7.17 -0.13
CA ARG A 121 -7.13 8.65 -0.21
C ARG A 121 -7.36 9.30 1.14
N GLN A 122 -8.35 8.82 1.91
CA GLN A 122 -8.63 9.36 3.23
C GLN A 122 -7.45 9.14 4.17
N LEU A 123 -6.92 7.92 4.24
CA LEU A 123 -5.74 7.60 5.04
C LEU A 123 -4.55 8.50 4.70
N ARG A 124 -4.25 8.65 3.41
CA ARG A 124 -3.16 9.51 2.93
C ARG A 124 -3.38 10.96 3.34
N ASP A 125 -4.58 11.49 3.15
CA ASP A 125 -4.88 12.89 3.46
C ASP A 125 -4.81 13.15 4.98
N GLU A 126 -5.29 12.22 5.81
CA GLU A 126 -5.16 12.27 7.27
C GLU A 126 -3.69 12.20 7.70
N PHE A 127 -2.91 11.31 7.08
CA PHE A 127 -1.48 11.18 7.34
C PHE A 127 -0.72 12.46 7.02
N ILE A 128 -0.92 13.04 5.83
CA ILE A 128 -0.28 14.29 5.41
C ILE A 128 -0.68 15.45 6.34
N LYS A 129 -1.94 15.51 6.80
CA LYS A 129 -2.39 16.52 7.76
C LYS A 129 -1.67 16.40 9.10
N ARG A 130 -1.42 15.18 9.58
CA ARG A 130 -0.67 14.95 10.84
C ARG A 130 0.80 15.33 10.71
N MET A 131 1.41 15.17 9.53
CA MET A 131 2.81 15.51 9.30
C MET A 131 3.07 17.02 9.16
N LYS A 132 2.08 17.81 8.74
CA LYS A 132 2.21 19.27 8.74
C LYS A 132 1.94 19.77 10.17
N PRO A 133 2.93 20.34 10.89
CA PRO A 133 2.63 21.00 12.15
C PRO A 133 1.56 22.06 11.89
N SER A 134 0.64 22.25 12.84
CA SER A 134 -0.19 23.46 12.87
C SER A 134 0.76 24.65 12.73
N ALA A 135 0.58 25.43 11.67
CA ALA A 135 1.17 26.76 11.58
C ALA A 135 0.72 27.62 12.77
#